data_AF-A0AAN6S261-F1
#
_entry.id   AF-A0AAN6S261-F1
#
_cell.length_a   1.000
_cell.length_b   1.000
_cell.length_c   1.000
_cell.angle_alpha   90.00
_cell.angle_beta   90.00
_cell.angle_gamma   90.00
#
_symmetry.space_group_name_H-M   'P 1'
#
loop_
_entity.id
_entity.type
_entity.pdbx_description
1 polymer ?
#
loop_
_entity_poly.entity_id
_entity_poly.type
_entity_poly.pdbx_seq_one_letter_code
_entity_poly.pdbx_strand_id
1 'polypeptide(L)' 'MSASFQVGDHVRVHGSLIVYRIIAIPGSIVTILILNPQPNGQYAAFSGSSKQDVDSSTLEKITL' A
#
# COMPACT_ATOMS: atom_id res chain seq x y z
N MET A 1 -8.38 16.94 -8.63
CA MET A 1 -6.98 16.86 -8.18
C MET A 1 -6.70 15.40 -7.87
N SER A 2 -6.01 14.68 -8.76
CA SER A 2 -5.51 13.33 -8.43
C SER A 2 -4.44 13.49 -7.37
N ALA A 3 -4.62 12.92 -6.19
CA ALA A 3 -3.56 12.90 -5.18
C ALA A 3 -2.33 12.22 -5.81
N SER A 4 -1.21 12.93 -5.90
CA SER A 4 0.02 12.37 -6.44
C SER A 4 0.62 11.42 -5.40
N PHE A 5 0.51 10.13 -5.65
CA PHE A 5 1.13 9.10 -4.82
C PHE A 5 2.66 9.11 -4.98
N GLN A 6 3.36 8.75 -3.91
CA GLN A 6 4.82 8.64 -3.86
C GLN A 6 5.25 7.32 -3.22
N VAL A 7 6.42 6.82 -3.61
CA VAL A 7 7.03 5.64 -2.97
C VAL A 7 7.24 5.94 -1.49
N GLY A 8 6.79 5.02 -0.65
CA GLY A 8 6.82 5.17 0.80
C GLY A 8 5.51 5.67 1.41
N ASP A 9 4.57 6.18 0.61
CA ASP A 9 3.23 6.58 1.09
C ASP A 9 2.48 5.39 1.69
N HIS A 10 1.72 5.69 2.74
CA HIS A 10 0.74 4.78 3.32
C HIS A 10 -0.59 4.96 2.61
N VAL A 11 -1.17 3.85 2.15
CA VAL A 11 -2.41 3.85 1.39
C VAL A 11 -3.35 2.73 1.84
N ARG A 12 -4.61 2.87 1.49
CA ARG A 12 -5.60 1.79 1.49
C ARG A 12 -6.19 1.65 0.09
N VAL A 13 -6.66 0.45 -0.22
CA VAL A 13 -7.57 0.25 -1.36
C VAL A 13 -8.97 0.60 -0.88
N HIS A 14 -9.76 1.34 -1.67
CA HIS A 14 -11.12 1.72 -1.31
C HIS A 14 -11.94 0.52 -0.81
N GLY A 15 -12.54 0.67 0.37
CA GLY A 15 -13.32 -0.39 1.02
C GLY A 15 -12.50 -1.44 1.79
N SER A 16 -11.17 -1.32 1.83
CA SER A 16 -10.29 -2.16 2.65
C SER A 16 -9.84 -1.43 3.92
N LEU A 17 -9.76 -2.17 5.02
CA LEU A 17 -9.15 -1.68 6.27
C LEU A 17 -7.63 -1.94 6.33
N ILE A 18 -7.12 -2.73 5.38
CA ILE A 18 -5.70 -3.11 5.34
C ILE A 18 -4.88 -1.91 4.91
N VAL A 19 -3.82 -1.65 5.66
CA VAL A 19 -2.87 -0.59 5.36
C VAL A 19 -1.73 -1.15 4.52
N TYR A 20 -1.39 -0.44 3.46
CA TYR A 20 -0.31 -0.78 2.57
C TYR A 20 0.70 0.36 2.48
N ARG A 21 1.91 0.03 2.03
CA ARG A 21 2.95 0.98 1.65
C ARG A 21 3.23 0.89 0.16
N ILE A 22 3.34 2.03 -0.52
CA ILE A 22 3.74 2.06 -1.92
C ILE A 22 5.23 1.75 -2.04
N ILE A 23 5.59 0.79 -2.90
CA ILE A 23 6.98 0.40 -3.17
C ILE A 23 7.43 0.67 -4.62
N ALA A 24 6.49 0.85 -5.57
CA ALA A 24 6.78 1.28 -6.95
C ALA A 24 5.56 1.94 -7.61
N ILE A 25 5.81 2.80 -8.61
CA ILE A 25 4.76 3.52 -9.36
C ILE A 25 5.08 3.47 -10.88
N PRO A 26 4.87 2.33 -11.56
CA PRO A 26 4.94 2.27 -13.02
C PRO A 26 3.70 2.94 -13.67
N GLY A 27 3.71 4.27 -13.77
CA GLY A 27 2.64 5.02 -14.44
C GLY A 27 1.36 5.09 -13.60
N SER A 28 0.23 4.59 -14.13
CA SER A 28 -1.06 4.57 -13.43
C SER A 28 -1.25 3.38 -12.50
N ILE A 29 -0.36 2.38 -12.61
CA ILE A 29 -0.32 1.20 -11.75
C ILE A 29 0.65 1.48 -10.60
N VAL A 30 0.25 1.09 -9.40
CA VAL A 30 1.02 1.24 -8.17
C VAL A 30 1.25 -0.14 -7.57
N THR A 31 2.50 -0.44 -7.24
CA THR A 31 2.83 -1.64 -6.48
C THR A 31 2.78 -1.31 -4.99
N ILE A 32 1.90 -2.01 -4.28
CA ILE A 32 1.66 -1.86 -2.85
C ILE A 32 2.10 -3.10 -2.08
N LEU A 33 2.55 -2.88 -0.85
CA LEU A 33 2.98 -3.89 0.10
C LEU A 33 2.12 -3.82 1.37
N ILE A 34 1.49 -4.92 1.77
CA ILE A 34 0.75 -5.03 3.04
C ILE A 34 1.70 -4.70 4.20
N LEU A 35 1.28 -3.76 5.06
CA LEU A 35 1.93 -3.55 6.34
C LEU A 35 1.24 -4.43 7.37
N ASN A 36 1.93 -5.49 7.79
CA ASN A 36 1.47 -6.39 8.83
C ASN A 36 2.37 -6.27 10.08
N PRO A 37 2.23 -5.17 10.86
CA PRO A 37 2.95 -5.01 12.11
C PRO A 37 2.47 -6.09 13.10
N GLN A 38 3.41 -6.89 13.57
CA GLN A 38 3.19 -7.88 14.61
C GLN A 38 3.20 -7.19 15.99
N PRO A 39 2.54 -7.78 17.00
CA PRO A 39 2.54 -7.22 18.36
C PRO A 39 3.93 -7.02 18.96
N ASN A 40 4.94 -7.73 18.45
CA ASN A 40 6.35 -7.62 18.85
C ASN A 40 7.11 -6.50 18.10
N GLY A 41 6.43 -5.67 17.30
CA GLY A 41 7.03 -4.59 16.52
C GLY A 41 7.75 -5.02 15.24
N GLN A 42 7.76 -6.31 14.91
CA GLN A 42 8.31 -6.81 13.65
C GLN A 42 7.23 -6.85 12.56
N TYR A 43 7.64 -6.88 11.30
CA TYR A 43 6.71 -7.16 10.21
C TYR A 43 6.63 -8.67 9.98
N ALA A 44 5.43 -9.19 9.66
CA ALA A 44 5.29 -10.59 9.28
C ALA A 44 6.17 -10.93 8.07
N ALA A 45 6.58 -12.20 7.97
CA ALA A 45 7.32 -12.68 6.81
C ALA A 45 6.54 -12.46 5.51
N PHE A 46 7.26 -12.05 4.46
CA PHE A 46 6.69 -11.72 3.16
C PHE A 46 6.06 -12.97 2.52
N SER A 47 4.77 -12.92 2.23
CA SER A 47 4.06 -13.94 1.43
C SER A 47 3.79 -13.42 0.03
N GLY A 48 3.51 -14.31 -0.92
CA GLY A 48 3.12 -13.91 -2.29
C GLY A 48 1.89 -13.01 -2.35
N SER A 49 1.00 -13.07 -1.34
CA SER A 49 -0.17 -12.19 -1.18
C SER A 49 0.15 -10.84 -0.51
N SER A 50 1.37 -10.62 -0.05
CA SER A 50 1.80 -9.38 0.60
C SER A 50 2.04 -8.24 -0.40
N LYS A 51 2.27 -8.57 -1.68
CA LYS A 51 2.52 -7.61 -2.76
C LYS A 51 1.37 -7.65 -3.75
N GLN A 52 0.90 -6.47 -4.17
CA GLN A 52 -0.13 -6.36 -5.19
C GLN A 52 0.16 -5.17 -6.10
N ASP A 53 -0.16 -5.32 -7.38
CA ASP A 53 -0.23 -4.20 -8.33
C ASP A 53 -1.69 -3.78 -8.45
N VAL A 54 -1.96 -2.49 -8.22
CA VAL A 54 -3.32 -1.93 -8.23
C VAL A 54 -3.36 -0.64 -9.05
N ASP A 55 -4.54 -0.29 -9.54
CA ASP A 55 -4.74 1.00 -10.20
C ASP A 55 -4.76 2.12 -9.15
N SER A 56 -4.01 3.19 -9.40
CA SER A 56 -3.92 4.35 -8.51
C SER A 56 -5.27 4.99 -8.17
N SER A 57 -6.28 4.90 -9.05
CA SER A 57 -7.62 5.42 -8.80
C SER A 57 -8.39 4.67 -7.71
N THR A 58 -7.94 3.47 -7.36
CA THR A 58 -8.53 2.65 -6.29
C THR A 58 -7.91 2.92 -4.93
N LEU A 59 -6.85 3.74 -4.88
CA LEU A 59 -6.11 4.03 -3.68
C LEU A 59 -6.60 5.31 -3.00
N GLU A 60 -6.61 5.28 -1.68
CA GLU A 60 -6.75 6.44 -0.81
C GLU A 60 -5.49 6.60 0.05
N LYS A 61 -4.97 7.83 0.12
CA LYS A 61 -3.81 8.16 0.96
C LYS A 61 -4.25 8.25 2.41
N ILE A 62 -3.48 7.65 3.31
CA ILE A 62 -3.73 7.74 4.76
C ILE A 62 -2.52 8.34 5.48
N THR A 63 -2.80 9.03 6.58
CA THR A 63 -1.79 9.48 7.53
C THR A 63 -1.83 8.55 8.73
N LEU A 64 -0.70 7.89 9.02
CA LEU A 64 -0.50 7.09 10.23
C LEU A 64 0.22 7.91 11.30
#